data_AF-A0A3C1C598-F1
#
_entry.id   AF-A0A3C1C598-F1
#
_cell.length_a   1.000
_cell.length_b   1.000
_cell.length_c   1.000
_cell.angle_alpha   90.00
_cell.angle_beta   90.00
_cell.angle_gamma   90.00
#
_symmetry.space_group_name_H-M   'P 1'
#
loop_
_entity.id
_entity.type
_entity.pdbx_description
1 polymer ?
#
loop_
_entity_poly.entity_id
_entity_poly.type
_entity_poly.pdbx_seq_one_letter_code
_entity_poly.pdbx_strand_id
1 'polypeptide(L)'
;MFIADSKKPGATVFVAGGTHANEIAGIMSAVILVENAIPSYGRLIVIPDINMSASTWTESTIVPSWIRIDSPHGARFFKYGARYTDPVHQGMTDPDRYKHPKGGDSFEGSESRNLNRVYPGKPDGTLTEQLAWAVMNLLKNEKVDIAFDLHEAGPESRLANMIVANPKNLDLGALAVINLELEGINMKLEPSSDVFHGLSHREWGDETNAFAFLIETPNPAQATDKGNPVEDSKFPLEERVATHLATIEAILDAWNSDSLPDKHIEFSMFPNWQDIKEQGVGKILNW
;
A
#
# COMPACT_ATOMS: atom_id res chain seq x y z
N MET A 1 9.03 10.55 1.57
CA MET A 1 9.16 10.12 0.17
C MET A 1 10.62 9.83 -0.12
N PHE A 2 10.90 8.69 -0.73
CA PHE A 2 12.22 8.25 -1.15
C PHE A 2 12.20 7.99 -2.65
N ILE A 3 13.30 8.30 -3.33
CA ILE A 3 13.43 8.13 -4.77
C ILE A 3 14.74 7.40 -5.04
N ALA A 4 14.65 6.22 -5.64
CA ALA A 4 15.78 5.49 -6.22
C ALA A 4 15.66 5.55 -7.75
N ASP A 5 16.66 6.13 -8.41
CA ASP A 5 16.62 6.38 -9.86
C ASP A 5 17.91 5.82 -10.50
N SER A 6 17.74 4.84 -11.39
CA SER A 6 18.85 4.19 -12.10
C SER A 6 19.57 5.11 -13.08
N LYS A 7 18.96 6.27 -13.42
CA LYS A 7 19.38 7.19 -14.49
C LYS A 7 19.35 6.59 -15.89
N LYS A 8 18.80 5.38 -16.05
CA LYS A 8 18.56 4.74 -17.34
C LYS A 8 17.08 4.79 -17.68
N PRO A 9 16.72 4.84 -18.99
CA PRO A 9 15.32 4.72 -19.41
C PRO A 9 14.65 3.48 -18.81
N GLY A 10 13.36 3.60 -18.49
CA GLY A 10 12.55 2.54 -17.90
C GLY A 10 11.27 3.09 -17.29
N ALA A 11 10.46 2.21 -16.69
CA ALA A 11 9.24 2.61 -16.00
C ALA A 11 9.52 3.35 -14.69
N THR A 12 8.59 4.22 -14.31
CA THR A 12 8.53 4.82 -12.97
C THR A 12 7.49 4.08 -12.12
N VAL A 13 7.95 3.41 -11.07
CA VAL A 13 7.13 2.66 -10.11
C VAL A 13 6.91 3.51 -8.86
N PHE A 14 5.67 3.56 -8.37
CA PHE A 14 5.28 4.19 -7.11
C PHE A 14 4.75 3.13 -6.13
N VAL A 15 5.23 3.16 -4.88
CA VAL A 15 4.73 2.30 -3.80
C VAL A 15 4.39 3.14 -2.58
N ALA A 16 3.17 3.00 -2.07
CA ALA A 16 2.72 3.63 -0.84
C ALA A 16 2.36 2.58 0.21
N GLY A 17 2.89 2.75 1.42
CA GLY A 17 2.38 2.14 2.64
C GLY A 17 1.75 3.19 3.54
N GLY A 18 1.02 2.75 4.56
CA GLY A 18 0.48 3.64 5.59
C GLY A 18 -0.61 4.59 5.09
N THR A 19 -1.39 4.16 4.09
CA THR A 19 -2.67 4.83 3.77
C THR A 19 -3.58 4.79 5.00
N HIS A 20 -3.59 3.63 5.66
CA HIS A 20 -4.04 3.44 7.03
C HIS A 20 -2.83 3.05 7.90
N ALA A 21 -2.60 3.74 9.02
CA ALA A 21 -1.42 3.51 9.87
C ALA A 21 -1.56 2.29 10.80
N ASN A 22 -2.74 1.67 10.86
CA ASN A 22 -2.97 0.38 11.53
C ASN A 22 -2.71 -0.83 10.61
N GLU A 23 -2.19 -0.61 9.40
CA GLU A 23 -1.85 -1.61 8.38
C GLU A 23 -0.31 -1.71 8.24
N ILE A 24 0.30 -2.25 9.30
CA ILE A 24 1.75 -2.27 9.50
C ILE A 24 2.52 -3.09 8.46
N ALA A 25 1.92 -4.11 7.86
CA ALA A 25 2.62 -4.91 6.83
C ALA A 25 2.93 -4.06 5.61
N GLY A 26 1.98 -3.22 5.15
CA GLY A 26 2.20 -2.31 4.03
C GLY A 26 3.29 -1.28 4.32
N ILE A 27 3.31 -0.71 5.53
CA ILE A 27 4.38 0.20 5.98
C ILE A 27 5.74 -0.53 5.96
N MET A 28 5.80 -1.73 6.51
CA MET A 28 7.04 -2.51 6.61
C MET A 28 7.58 -2.91 5.24
N SER A 29 6.73 -3.39 4.32
CA SER A 29 7.10 -3.69 2.94
C SER A 29 7.67 -2.46 2.23
N ALA A 30 7.06 -1.29 2.41
CA ALA A 30 7.57 -0.06 1.84
C ALA A 30 8.92 0.38 2.45
N VAL A 31 9.13 0.21 3.77
CA VAL A 31 10.43 0.45 4.40
C VAL A 31 11.50 -0.51 3.86
N ILE A 32 11.18 -1.79 3.74
CA ILE A 32 12.10 -2.80 3.20
C ILE A 32 12.50 -2.47 1.76
N LEU A 33 11.56 -1.99 0.92
CA LEU A 33 11.88 -1.51 -0.42
C LEU A 33 12.84 -0.32 -0.40
N VAL A 34 12.62 0.66 0.49
CA VAL A 34 13.53 1.81 0.64
C VAL A 34 14.94 1.36 1.01
N GLU A 35 15.07 0.34 1.85
CA GLU A 35 16.34 -0.10 2.41
C GLU A 35 17.10 -1.09 1.52
N ASN A 36 16.41 -1.82 0.63
CA ASN A 36 16.99 -2.95 -0.10
C ASN A 36 16.85 -2.86 -1.62
N ALA A 37 15.89 -2.11 -2.16
CA ALA A 37 15.65 -2.06 -3.59
C ALA A 37 16.58 -1.07 -4.31
N ILE A 38 17.35 -1.55 -5.29
CA ILE A 38 18.22 -0.74 -6.14
C ILE A 38 17.84 -0.96 -7.61
N PRO A 39 17.14 -0.01 -8.25
CA PRO A 39 16.83 -0.09 -9.67
C PRO A 39 18.08 -0.09 -10.55
N SER A 40 18.18 -1.05 -11.47
CA SER A 40 19.20 -1.10 -12.53
C SER A 40 18.72 -0.42 -13.82
N TYR A 41 17.40 -0.33 -14.02
CA TYR A 41 16.67 0.44 -15.04
C TYR A 41 15.41 1.06 -14.43
N GLY A 42 14.95 2.20 -14.98
CA GLY A 42 13.78 2.93 -14.47
C GLY A 42 13.99 3.58 -13.10
N ARG A 43 12.88 3.86 -12.42
CA ARG A 43 12.84 4.60 -11.15
C ARG A 43 11.82 4.00 -10.18
N LEU A 44 12.17 3.96 -8.90
CA LEU A 44 11.28 3.58 -7.80
C LEU A 44 11.05 4.80 -6.88
N ILE A 45 9.78 5.12 -6.63
CA ILE A 45 9.34 6.15 -5.69
C ILE A 45 8.58 5.45 -4.57
N VAL A 46 9.00 5.65 -3.32
CA VAL A 46 8.37 4.99 -2.16
C VAL A 46 7.97 6.01 -1.10
N ILE A 47 6.75 5.86 -0.57
CA ILE A 47 6.28 6.58 0.62
C ILE A 47 5.84 5.54 1.66
N PRO A 48 6.68 5.24 2.67
CA PRO A 48 6.35 4.19 3.64
C PRO A 48 5.14 4.47 4.53
N ASP A 49 4.91 5.75 4.82
CA ASP A 49 3.76 6.22 5.59
C ASP A 49 3.19 7.45 4.87
N ILE A 50 2.21 7.21 4.00
CA ILE A 50 1.62 8.27 3.17
C ILE A 50 0.65 9.15 3.95
N ASN A 51 -0.04 8.60 4.96
CA ASN A 51 -0.91 9.32 5.87
C ASN A 51 -0.26 9.42 7.26
N MET A 52 0.84 10.17 7.36
CA MET A 52 1.57 10.34 8.63
C MET A 52 0.69 10.88 9.77
N SER A 53 -0.40 11.59 9.46
CA SER A 53 -1.36 12.00 10.49
C SER A 53 -2.10 10.83 11.12
N ALA A 54 -2.32 9.72 10.41
CA ALA A 54 -2.92 8.54 11.01
C ALA A 54 -1.96 7.88 12.02
N SER A 55 -0.65 8.03 11.85
CA SER A 55 0.37 7.49 12.75
C SER A 55 0.52 8.24 14.09
N THR A 56 -0.17 9.37 14.28
CA THR A 56 -0.09 10.18 15.52
C THR A 56 -1.12 9.80 16.58
N TRP A 57 -2.08 8.94 16.25
CA TRP A 57 -3.14 8.51 17.13
C TRP A 57 -3.56 7.07 16.78
N THR A 58 -4.51 6.49 17.52
CA THR A 58 -5.00 5.14 17.26
C THR A 58 -6.44 5.00 17.77
N GLU A 59 -7.27 4.22 17.06
CA GLU A 59 -8.57 3.78 17.58
C GLU A 59 -8.44 2.61 18.57
N SER A 60 -7.30 1.90 18.55
CA SER A 60 -7.06 0.76 19.40
C SER A 60 -6.61 1.18 20.80
N THR A 61 -7.23 0.60 21.83
CA THR A 61 -6.81 0.80 23.23
C THR A 61 -5.85 -0.27 23.73
N ILE A 62 -5.51 -1.27 22.92
CA ILE A 62 -4.74 -2.44 23.39
C ILE A 62 -3.53 -2.81 22.54
N VAL A 63 -3.55 -2.57 21.23
CA VAL A 63 -2.34 -2.66 20.40
C VAL A 63 -1.40 -1.50 20.76
N PRO A 64 -0.11 -1.75 21.06
CA PRO A 64 0.85 -0.69 21.36
C PRO A 64 1.02 0.27 20.17
N SER A 65 1.09 1.58 20.44
CA SER A 65 1.33 2.60 19.39
C SER A 65 2.74 2.53 18.77
N TRP A 66 3.63 1.72 19.35
CA TRP A 66 4.96 1.45 18.85
C TRP A 66 5.18 -0.05 18.79
N ILE A 67 5.37 -0.56 17.58
CA ILE A 67 5.76 -1.94 17.31
C ILE A 67 7.28 -2.01 17.33
N ARG A 68 7.82 -2.86 18.21
CA ARG A 68 9.24 -3.17 18.25
C ARG A 68 9.54 -4.33 17.31
N ILE A 69 10.54 -4.16 16.45
CA ILE A 69 11.11 -5.23 15.63
C ILE A 69 12.59 -5.32 15.94
N ASP A 70 13.06 -6.50 16.37
CA ASP A 70 14.47 -6.73 16.61
C ASP A 70 15.20 -7.00 15.29
N SER A 71 16.27 -6.25 15.02
CA SER A 71 17.16 -6.46 13.87
C SER A 71 18.58 -6.84 14.33
N PRO A 72 19.44 -7.37 13.44
CA PRO A 72 20.85 -7.57 13.71
C PRO A 72 21.60 -6.29 14.16
N HIS A 73 21.07 -5.11 13.83
CA HIS A 73 21.66 -3.80 14.11
C HIS A 73 21.05 -3.10 15.34
N GLY A 74 19.97 -3.65 15.90
CA GLY A 74 19.30 -3.12 17.07
C GLY A 74 17.78 -3.20 16.97
N ALA A 75 17.09 -2.84 18.05
CA ALA A 75 15.64 -2.76 18.03
C ALA A 75 15.19 -1.53 17.24
N ARG A 76 14.28 -1.72 16.28
CA ARG A 76 13.58 -0.66 15.56
C ARG A 76 12.17 -0.51 16.08
N PHE A 77 11.62 0.70 15.94
CA PHE A 77 10.28 1.04 16.40
C PHE A 77 9.48 1.66 15.27
N PHE A 78 8.32 1.07 14.99
CA PHE A 78 7.40 1.51 13.96
C PHE A 78 6.11 1.97 14.62
N LYS A 79 5.55 3.08 14.13
CA LYS A 79 4.25 3.55 14.59
C LYS A 79 3.16 2.60 14.15
N TYR A 80 2.32 2.19 15.10
CA TYR A 80 1.03 1.57 14.82
C TYR A 80 -0.04 2.58 15.14
N GLY A 81 -0.68 3.09 14.10
CA GLY A 81 -1.56 4.24 14.20
C GLY A 81 -3.03 3.89 14.05
N ALA A 82 -3.74 4.80 13.40
CA ALA A 82 -5.16 4.73 13.15
C ALA A 82 -5.48 4.38 11.69
N ARG A 83 -6.74 4.06 11.42
CA ARG A 83 -7.24 3.97 10.04
C ARG A 83 -7.36 5.35 9.41
N TYR A 84 -7.80 6.34 10.17
CA TYR A 84 -8.12 7.67 9.64
C TYR A 84 -7.06 8.72 9.96
N THR A 85 -7.03 9.81 9.18
CA THR A 85 -6.34 11.05 9.57
C THR A 85 -6.83 11.51 10.95
N ASP A 86 -5.92 12.02 11.78
CA ASP A 86 -6.19 12.49 13.13
C ASP A 86 -7.27 13.59 13.10
N PRO A 87 -8.38 13.46 13.85
CA PRO A 87 -9.39 14.50 13.95
C PRO A 87 -8.81 15.87 14.35
N VAL A 88 -7.79 15.89 15.21
CA VAL A 88 -7.12 17.12 15.65
C VAL A 88 -6.39 17.79 14.49
N HIS A 89 -5.72 17.01 13.64
CA HIS A 89 -5.02 17.54 12.47
C HIS A 89 -5.98 17.92 11.33
N GLN A 90 -7.09 17.20 11.16
CA GLN A 90 -8.14 17.59 10.21
C GLN A 90 -8.71 18.97 10.58
N GLY A 91 -8.84 19.27 11.87
CA GLY A 91 -9.26 20.57 12.37
C GLY A 91 -10.73 20.91 12.06
N MET A 92 -11.49 19.95 11.55
CA MET A 92 -12.90 20.08 11.17
C MET A 92 -13.69 18.93 11.78
N THR A 93 -14.93 19.21 12.19
CA THR A 93 -15.86 18.18 12.64
C THR A 93 -16.28 17.31 11.46
N ASP A 94 -16.27 15.99 11.67
CA ASP A 94 -16.78 15.03 10.69
C ASP A 94 -18.25 15.39 10.35
N PRO A 95 -18.65 15.38 9.07
CA PRO A 95 -20.05 15.58 8.70
C PRO A 95 -20.91 14.42 9.23
N ASP A 96 -22.23 14.57 9.35
CA ASP A 96 -23.11 13.45 9.77
C ASP A 96 -22.95 12.21 8.86
N ARG A 97 -22.77 12.47 7.57
CA ARG A 97 -22.57 11.48 6.52
C ARG A 97 -21.55 12.00 5.52
N TYR A 98 -20.63 11.15 5.11
CA TYR A 98 -19.73 11.46 3.99
C TYR A 98 -20.32 10.93 2.68
N LYS A 99 -20.22 11.70 1.61
CA LYS A 99 -20.54 11.25 0.25
C LYS A 99 -19.49 11.78 -0.70
N HIS A 100 -18.91 10.89 -1.48
CA HIS A 100 -17.88 11.27 -2.43
C HIS A 100 -18.45 12.24 -3.50
N PRO A 101 -17.72 13.31 -3.90
CA PRO A 101 -18.24 14.31 -4.86
C PRO A 101 -18.63 13.75 -6.23
N LYS A 102 -17.96 12.68 -6.69
CA LYS A 102 -18.32 11.98 -7.94
C LYS A 102 -19.60 11.12 -7.83
N GLY A 103 -20.26 11.12 -6.67
CA GLY A 103 -21.42 10.28 -6.38
C GLY A 103 -21.02 8.95 -5.73
N GLY A 104 -22.00 8.05 -5.62
CA GLY A 104 -21.84 6.75 -4.96
C GLY A 104 -22.51 6.67 -3.59
N ASP A 105 -22.09 5.67 -2.82
CA ASP A 105 -22.62 5.37 -1.50
C ASP A 105 -22.40 6.51 -0.51
N SER A 106 -23.29 6.56 0.48
CA SER A 106 -23.13 7.43 1.62
C SER A 106 -22.49 6.63 2.75
N PHE A 107 -21.47 7.22 3.37
CA PHE A 107 -20.68 6.61 4.42
C PHE A 107 -20.88 7.34 5.75
N GLU A 108 -20.34 6.76 6.82
CA GLU A 108 -20.18 7.48 8.08
C GLU A 108 -19.30 8.73 7.88
N GLY A 109 -19.54 9.75 8.69
CA GLY A 109 -18.81 11.01 8.63
C GLY A 109 -17.29 10.89 8.68
N SER A 110 -16.81 9.97 9.51
CA SER A 110 -15.39 9.67 9.73
C SER A 110 -14.66 9.22 8.46
N GLU A 111 -15.37 8.68 7.46
CA GLU A 111 -14.78 8.29 6.19
C GLU A 111 -14.31 9.51 5.36
N SER A 112 -14.72 10.73 5.71
CA SER A 112 -14.13 11.96 5.16
C SER A 112 -12.65 12.15 5.56
N ARG A 113 -12.18 11.47 6.61
CA ARG A 113 -10.78 11.41 7.06
C ARG A 113 -10.05 10.18 6.58
N ASN A 114 -10.71 9.30 5.82
CA ASN A 114 -10.08 8.12 5.24
C ASN A 114 -9.42 8.50 3.91
N LEU A 115 -8.10 8.41 3.83
CA LEU A 115 -7.37 8.73 2.60
C LEU A 115 -7.85 7.89 1.41
N ASN A 116 -8.15 6.61 1.64
CA ASN A 116 -8.68 5.69 0.63
C ASN A 116 -10.21 5.85 0.41
N ARG A 117 -10.77 7.02 0.67
CA ARG A 117 -12.17 7.40 0.33
C ARG A 117 -12.30 8.76 -0.32
N VAL A 118 -11.23 9.55 -0.36
CA VAL A 118 -11.30 10.96 -0.74
C VAL A 118 -10.53 11.28 -2.02
N TYR A 119 -9.94 10.29 -2.71
CA TYR A 119 -9.31 10.52 -4.01
C TYR A 119 -10.32 10.99 -5.08
N PRO A 120 -9.97 11.90 -5.99
CA PRO A 120 -8.65 12.49 -6.22
C PRO A 120 -8.31 13.67 -5.28
N GLY A 121 -9.17 13.99 -4.31
CA GLY A 121 -8.96 15.07 -3.35
C GLY A 121 -9.16 16.46 -3.94
N LYS A 122 -8.87 17.49 -3.12
CA LYS A 122 -8.95 18.90 -3.48
C LYS A 122 -7.82 19.70 -2.83
N PRO A 123 -7.20 20.66 -3.52
CA PRO A 123 -6.11 21.47 -2.96
C PRO A 123 -6.57 22.41 -1.84
N ASP A 124 -7.86 22.77 -1.83
CA ASP A 124 -8.52 23.64 -0.85
C ASP A 124 -9.55 22.87 0.02
N GLY A 125 -9.49 21.54 0.00
CA GLY A 125 -10.35 20.66 0.79
C GLY A 125 -9.88 20.46 2.23
N THR A 126 -10.39 19.42 2.89
CA THR A 126 -9.87 19.00 4.20
C THR A 126 -8.41 18.53 4.11
N LEU A 127 -7.71 18.38 5.24
CA LEU A 127 -6.32 17.88 5.23
C LEU A 127 -6.18 16.54 4.48
N THR A 128 -7.17 15.65 4.60
CA THR A 128 -7.14 14.35 3.92
C THR A 128 -7.39 14.50 2.41
N GLU A 129 -8.31 15.39 2.00
CA GLU A 129 -8.50 15.73 0.59
C GLU A 129 -7.27 16.41 -0.03
N GLN A 130 -6.57 17.27 0.72
CA GLN A 130 -5.33 17.91 0.28
C GLN A 130 -4.21 16.89 0.10
N LEU A 131 -4.11 15.92 1.00
CA LEU A 131 -3.16 14.81 0.89
C LEU A 131 -3.47 13.96 -0.37
N ALA A 132 -4.72 13.56 -0.57
CA ALA A 132 -5.11 12.83 -1.79
C ALA A 132 -4.78 13.61 -3.06
N TRP A 133 -5.04 14.92 -3.07
CA TRP A 133 -4.70 15.80 -4.19
C TRP A 133 -3.18 15.88 -4.42
N ALA A 134 -2.38 15.98 -3.35
CA ALA A 134 -0.92 16.00 -3.45
C ALA A 134 -0.37 14.69 -4.05
N VAL A 135 -0.91 13.55 -3.63
CA VAL A 135 -0.54 12.23 -4.19
C VAL A 135 -0.92 12.15 -5.67
N MET A 136 -2.12 12.57 -6.06
CA MET A 136 -2.51 12.60 -7.47
C MET A 136 -1.58 13.48 -8.33
N ASN A 137 -1.17 14.64 -7.82
CA ASN A 137 -0.21 15.50 -8.51
C ASN A 137 1.18 14.87 -8.59
N LEU A 138 1.63 14.18 -7.53
CA LEU A 138 2.88 13.43 -7.55
C LEU A 138 2.86 12.39 -8.68
N LEU A 139 1.82 11.55 -8.75
CA LEU A 139 1.70 10.51 -9.79
C LEU A 139 1.72 11.10 -11.21
N LYS A 140 1.00 12.22 -11.42
CA LYS A 140 0.95 12.93 -12.71
C LYS A 140 2.30 13.56 -13.08
N ASN A 141 2.93 14.26 -12.13
CA ASN A 141 4.16 15.01 -12.37
C ASN A 141 5.36 14.07 -12.60
N GLU A 142 5.41 12.97 -11.84
CA GLU A 142 6.46 11.95 -11.97
C GLU A 142 6.18 10.95 -13.10
N LYS A 143 5.04 11.09 -13.79
CA LYS A 143 4.61 10.22 -14.90
C LYS A 143 4.70 8.75 -14.52
N VAL A 144 4.15 8.42 -13.35
CA VAL A 144 4.17 7.06 -12.81
C VAL A 144 3.51 6.09 -13.81
N ASP A 145 4.22 5.02 -14.12
CA ASP A 145 3.75 3.95 -15.02
C ASP A 145 3.03 2.86 -14.23
N ILE A 146 3.46 2.55 -12.99
CA ILE A 146 2.87 1.50 -12.13
C ILE A 146 2.77 2.02 -10.69
N ALA A 147 1.62 1.86 -10.04
CA ALA A 147 1.37 2.37 -8.70
C ALA A 147 0.76 1.30 -7.78
N PHE A 148 1.32 1.15 -6.57
CA PHE A 148 0.87 0.19 -5.56
C PHE A 148 0.47 0.91 -4.28
N ASP A 149 -0.74 0.64 -3.79
CA ASP A 149 -1.20 1.02 -2.46
C ASP A 149 -1.27 -0.24 -1.58
N LEU A 150 -0.42 -0.32 -0.55
CA LEU A 150 -0.28 -1.51 0.28
C LEU A 150 -1.20 -1.42 1.49
N HIS A 151 -2.26 -2.25 1.47
CA HIS A 151 -3.31 -2.31 2.49
C HIS A 151 -3.31 -3.65 3.21
N GLU A 152 -4.09 -3.69 4.28
CA GLU A 152 -4.46 -4.94 4.91
C GLU A 152 -5.94 -4.98 5.28
N ALA A 153 -6.49 -6.19 5.31
CA ALA A 153 -7.87 -6.44 5.67
C ALA A 153 -7.95 -7.50 6.77
N GLY A 154 -9.03 -7.49 7.57
CA GLY A 154 -9.26 -8.56 8.54
C GLY A 154 -9.26 -9.96 7.88
N PRO A 155 -8.69 -11.01 8.51
CA PRO A 155 -8.55 -12.34 7.94
C PRO A 155 -9.81 -12.98 7.34
N GLU A 156 -10.97 -12.73 7.94
CA GLU A 156 -12.27 -13.26 7.46
C GLU A 156 -12.93 -12.36 6.40
N SER A 157 -12.32 -11.20 6.09
CA SER A 157 -12.79 -10.30 5.06
C SER A 157 -12.69 -10.95 3.69
N ARG A 158 -13.67 -10.67 2.82
CA ARG A 158 -13.57 -11.03 1.40
C ARG A 158 -12.32 -10.46 0.73
N LEU A 159 -11.76 -9.38 1.28
CA LEU A 159 -10.58 -8.69 0.76
C LEU A 159 -9.26 -9.32 1.21
N ALA A 160 -9.23 -10.22 2.21
CA ALA A 160 -7.98 -10.86 2.63
C ALA A 160 -7.33 -11.63 1.47
N ASN A 161 -6.01 -11.46 1.27
CA ASN A 161 -5.26 -12.01 0.13
C ASN A 161 -5.88 -11.61 -1.22
N MET A 162 -5.89 -10.30 -1.50
CA MET A 162 -6.50 -9.76 -2.72
C MET A 162 -5.61 -8.74 -3.40
N ILE A 163 -5.60 -8.80 -4.72
CA ILE A 163 -5.17 -7.71 -5.60
C ILE A 163 -6.43 -7.04 -6.11
N VAL A 164 -6.55 -5.73 -5.91
CA VAL A 164 -7.60 -4.92 -6.51
C VAL A 164 -6.96 -4.06 -7.60
N ALA A 165 -7.32 -4.31 -8.85
CA ALA A 165 -6.74 -3.61 -10.00
C ALA A 165 -7.71 -2.53 -10.53
N ASN A 166 -7.19 -1.40 -11.03
CA ASN A 166 -8.02 -0.59 -11.93
C ASN A 166 -8.51 -1.48 -13.09
N PRO A 167 -9.77 -1.37 -13.57
CA PRO A 167 -10.30 -2.25 -14.61
C PRO A 167 -9.43 -2.33 -15.87
N LYS A 168 -8.71 -1.25 -16.22
CA LYS A 168 -7.80 -1.23 -17.38
C LYS A 168 -6.52 -2.07 -17.20
N ASN A 169 -6.22 -2.52 -15.97
CA ASN A 169 -5.00 -3.25 -15.60
C ASN A 169 -5.29 -4.72 -15.23
N LEU A 170 -6.52 -5.20 -15.43
CA LEU A 170 -6.96 -6.50 -14.93
C LEU A 170 -6.13 -7.65 -15.53
N ASP A 171 -5.76 -7.55 -16.80
CA ASP A 171 -4.95 -8.57 -17.49
C ASP A 171 -3.57 -8.73 -16.83
N LEU A 172 -2.95 -7.61 -16.42
CA LEU A 172 -1.66 -7.63 -15.73
C LEU A 172 -1.78 -8.25 -14.34
N GLY A 173 -2.85 -7.90 -13.61
CA GLY A 173 -3.17 -8.51 -12.32
C GLY A 173 -3.43 -10.01 -12.42
N ALA A 174 -4.09 -10.47 -13.50
CA ALA A 174 -4.38 -11.88 -13.72
C ALA A 174 -3.11 -12.70 -13.96
N LEU A 175 -2.18 -12.19 -14.77
CA LEU A 175 -0.88 -12.82 -14.97
C LEU A 175 -0.09 -12.92 -13.65
N ALA A 176 -0.10 -11.86 -12.84
CA ALA A 176 0.55 -11.87 -11.54
C ALA A 176 -0.05 -12.92 -10.58
N VAL A 177 -1.38 -13.06 -10.52
CA VAL A 177 -2.04 -14.10 -9.70
C VAL A 177 -1.61 -15.51 -10.11
N ILE A 178 -1.52 -15.79 -11.41
CA ILE A 178 -1.06 -17.10 -11.91
C ILE A 178 0.38 -17.37 -11.45
N ASN A 179 1.27 -16.38 -11.60
CA ASN A 179 2.66 -16.52 -11.18
C ASN A 179 2.79 -16.73 -9.67
N LEU A 180 2.02 -15.99 -8.87
CA LEU A 180 1.98 -16.15 -7.42
C LEU A 180 1.49 -17.55 -7.02
N GLU A 181 0.47 -18.08 -7.69
CA GLU A 181 -0.05 -19.42 -7.41
C GLU A 181 1.00 -20.50 -7.69
N LEU A 182 1.81 -20.35 -8.74
CA LEU A 182 2.94 -21.24 -9.05
C LEU A 182 4.02 -21.20 -7.96
N GLU A 183 4.22 -20.04 -7.32
CA GLU A 183 5.09 -19.84 -6.15
C GLU A 183 4.43 -20.24 -4.82
N GLY A 184 3.19 -20.75 -4.85
CA GLY A 184 2.45 -21.21 -3.67
C GLY A 184 1.76 -20.11 -2.87
N ILE A 185 1.61 -18.91 -3.42
CA ILE A 185 0.89 -17.78 -2.82
C ILE A 185 -0.47 -17.64 -3.49
N ASN A 186 -1.55 -17.90 -2.74
CA ASN A 186 -2.91 -17.77 -3.25
C ASN A 186 -3.44 -16.34 -3.05
N MET A 187 -3.53 -15.58 -4.13
CA MET A 187 -4.14 -14.26 -4.17
C MET A 187 -5.40 -14.26 -5.04
N LYS A 188 -6.44 -13.57 -4.59
CA LYS A 188 -7.61 -13.25 -5.42
C LYS A 188 -7.35 -11.99 -6.24
N LEU A 189 -8.09 -11.84 -7.33
CA LEU A 189 -8.11 -10.61 -8.13
C LEU A 189 -9.53 -10.08 -8.24
N GLU A 190 -9.72 -8.80 -7.97
CA GLU A 190 -10.96 -8.09 -8.28
C GLU A 190 -10.68 -6.80 -9.07
N PRO A 191 -11.54 -6.43 -10.03
CA PRO A 191 -11.51 -5.10 -10.59
C PRO A 191 -12.03 -4.09 -9.56
N SER A 192 -11.52 -2.87 -9.64
CA SER A 192 -12.09 -1.74 -8.90
C SER A 192 -13.56 -1.58 -9.28
N SER A 193 -14.42 -1.36 -8.30
CA SER A 193 -15.83 -1.06 -8.55
C SER A 193 -15.96 0.20 -9.43
N ASP A 194 -16.90 0.17 -10.37
CA ASP A 194 -17.25 1.27 -11.28
C ASP A 194 -18.04 2.39 -10.57
N VAL A 195 -18.75 2.07 -9.49
CA VAL A 195 -19.57 3.00 -8.71
C VAL A 195 -18.94 3.47 -7.40
N PHE A 196 -17.95 2.72 -6.86
CA PHE A 196 -17.30 3.08 -5.61
C PHE A 196 -16.07 3.96 -5.85
N HIS A 197 -16.28 5.28 -5.76
CA HIS A 197 -15.26 6.30 -5.94
C HIS A 197 -14.48 6.60 -4.66
N GLY A 198 -13.36 7.32 -4.80
CA GLY A 198 -12.55 7.74 -3.66
C GLY A 198 -11.38 6.80 -3.33
N LEU A 199 -11.29 5.67 -4.03
CA LEU A 199 -10.28 4.64 -3.79
C LEU A 199 -8.99 4.93 -4.58
N SER A 200 -7.83 4.64 -4.00
CA SER A 200 -6.52 4.83 -4.62
C SER A 200 -6.40 4.08 -5.94
N HIS A 201 -6.54 2.75 -5.92
CA HIS A 201 -6.44 1.89 -7.12
C HIS A 201 -7.44 2.30 -8.23
N ARG A 202 -8.59 2.87 -7.87
CA ARG A 202 -9.56 3.39 -8.83
C ARG A 202 -9.09 4.72 -9.42
N GLU A 203 -8.96 5.74 -8.57
CA GLU A 203 -8.78 7.12 -9.00
C GLU A 203 -7.35 7.39 -9.50
N TRP A 204 -6.33 6.69 -8.97
CA TRP A 204 -4.97 6.74 -9.52
C TRP A 204 -4.96 6.21 -10.95
N GLY A 205 -5.68 5.12 -11.22
CA GLY A 205 -5.78 4.54 -12.56
C GLY A 205 -6.65 5.37 -13.52
N ASP A 206 -7.77 5.93 -13.07
CA ASP A 206 -8.68 6.69 -13.95
C ASP A 206 -8.12 8.08 -14.32
N GLU A 207 -7.41 8.72 -13.39
CA GLU A 207 -6.95 10.11 -13.55
C GLU A 207 -5.47 10.20 -13.98
N THR A 208 -4.78 9.07 -14.17
CA THR A 208 -3.40 9.01 -14.66
C THR A 208 -3.20 7.87 -15.66
N ASN A 209 -2.01 7.80 -16.28
CA ASN A 209 -1.64 6.67 -17.11
C ASN A 209 -1.14 5.47 -16.31
N ALA A 210 -1.02 5.58 -14.98
CA ALA A 210 -0.47 4.53 -14.15
C ALA A 210 -1.34 3.27 -14.17
N PHE A 211 -0.67 2.13 -14.13
CA PHE A 211 -1.23 0.85 -13.79
C PHE A 211 -1.33 0.78 -12.25
N ALA A 212 -2.48 1.19 -11.72
CA ALA A 212 -2.76 1.22 -10.29
C ALA A 212 -3.32 -0.10 -9.74
N PHE A 213 -2.78 -0.52 -8.60
CA PHE A 213 -3.14 -1.70 -7.83
C PHE A 213 -3.22 -1.37 -6.34
N LEU A 214 -4.14 -2.03 -5.65
CA LEU A 214 -4.16 -2.13 -4.19
C LEU A 214 -3.94 -3.60 -3.83
N ILE A 215 -3.11 -3.86 -2.82
CA ILE A 215 -2.79 -5.22 -2.36
C ILE A 215 -3.27 -5.34 -0.92
N GLU A 216 -4.00 -6.40 -0.60
CA GLU A 216 -4.56 -6.69 0.73
C GLU A 216 -3.97 -7.97 1.30
N THR A 217 -3.38 -7.90 2.48
CA THR A 217 -2.93 -9.05 3.26
C THR A 217 -3.75 -9.19 4.57
N PRO A 218 -3.85 -10.38 5.19
CA PRO A 218 -4.79 -10.65 6.28
C PRO A 218 -4.31 -10.15 7.66
N ASN A 219 -4.67 -8.94 8.07
CA ASN A 219 -4.27 -8.37 9.37
C ASN A 219 -5.10 -8.88 10.55
N PRO A 220 -4.55 -9.71 11.46
CA PRO A 220 -5.27 -10.26 12.60
C PRO A 220 -5.81 -9.19 13.56
N ALA A 221 -5.16 -8.02 13.65
CA ALA A 221 -5.62 -6.90 14.48
C ALA A 221 -6.90 -6.22 13.98
N GLN A 222 -7.34 -6.52 12.75
CA GLN A 222 -8.62 -6.05 12.22
C GLN A 222 -9.76 -7.08 12.39
N ALA A 223 -9.47 -8.32 12.80
CA ALA A 223 -10.51 -9.33 13.04
C ALA A 223 -11.17 -9.17 14.41
N THR A 224 -10.38 -8.84 15.42
CA THR A 224 -10.85 -8.66 16.80
C THR A 224 -10.00 -7.58 17.47
N ASP A 225 -10.57 -6.90 18.47
CA ASP A 225 -9.82 -5.91 19.24
C ASP A 225 -8.50 -6.47 19.80
N LYS A 226 -8.44 -7.79 20.06
CA LYS A 226 -7.29 -8.51 20.64
C LYS A 226 -6.28 -9.07 19.65
N GLY A 227 -6.46 -8.85 18.35
CA GLY A 227 -5.52 -9.36 17.36
C GLY A 227 -4.14 -8.69 17.51
N ASN A 228 -3.07 -9.49 17.45
CA ASN A 228 -1.71 -8.98 17.50
C ASN A 228 -1.23 -8.73 16.05
N PRO A 229 -0.94 -7.49 15.64
CA PRO A 229 -0.51 -7.18 14.27
C PRO A 229 0.94 -7.59 13.98
N VAL A 230 1.60 -8.30 14.89
CA VAL A 230 2.99 -8.76 14.73
C VAL A 230 3.07 -10.27 14.95
N GLU A 231 2.79 -10.72 16.18
CA GLU A 231 2.98 -12.09 16.63
C GLU A 231 1.65 -12.86 16.61
N ASP A 232 1.13 -13.12 15.41
CA ASP A 232 -0.01 -14.01 15.21
C ASP A 232 0.43 -15.35 14.61
N SER A 233 -0.04 -16.46 15.19
CA SER A 233 0.36 -17.81 14.76
C SER A 233 -0.13 -18.21 13.37
N LYS A 234 -1.18 -17.56 12.86
CA LYS A 234 -1.82 -17.87 11.56
C LYS A 234 -1.50 -16.81 10.52
N PHE A 235 -1.38 -15.56 10.95
CA PHE A 235 -1.16 -14.40 10.08
C PHE A 235 0.04 -13.55 10.54
N PRO A 236 1.22 -14.16 10.67
CA PRO A 236 2.40 -13.47 11.18
C PRO A 236 2.79 -12.32 10.25
N LEU A 237 3.45 -11.30 10.81
CA LEU A 237 3.84 -10.10 10.05
C LEU A 237 4.73 -10.41 8.85
N GLU A 238 5.69 -11.30 9.02
CA GLU A 238 6.61 -11.71 7.96
C GLU A 238 5.91 -12.33 6.75
N GLU A 239 4.87 -13.13 6.95
CA GLU A 239 4.14 -13.73 5.83
C GLU A 239 3.34 -12.69 5.06
N ARG A 240 2.76 -11.70 5.75
CA ARG A 240 2.05 -10.58 5.12
C ARG A 240 3.00 -9.68 4.34
N VAL A 241 4.14 -9.32 4.93
CA VAL A 241 5.17 -8.52 4.28
C VAL A 241 5.74 -9.24 3.05
N ALA A 242 6.02 -10.54 3.17
CA ALA A 242 6.46 -11.37 2.07
C ALA A 242 5.42 -11.41 0.93
N THR A 243 4.14 -11.58 1.27
CA THR A 243 3.03 -11.59 0.29
C THR A 243 2.93 -10.28 -0.48
N HIS A 244 3.06 -9.13 0.20
CA HIS A 244 3.12 -7.83 -0.48
C HIS A 244 4.28 -7.75 -1.48
N LEU A 245 5.50 -8.12 -1.05
CA LEU A 245 6.69 -8.00 -1.89
C LEU A 245 6.66 -8.98 -3.07
N ALA A 246 6.23 -10.22 -2.85
CA ALA A 246 6.01 -11.20 -3.91
C ALA A 246 4.97 -10.70 -4.93
N THR A 247 3.90 -10.08 -4.45
CA THR A 247 2.85 -9.54 -5.32
C THR A 247 3.35 -8.37 -6.17
N ILE A 248 4.16 -7.47 -5.59
CA ILE A 248 4.81 -6.40 -6.33
C ILE A 248 5.72 -7.01 -7.40
N GLU A 249 6.62 -7.91 -7.03
CA GLU A 249 7.56 -8.59 -7.95
C GLU A 249 6.80 -9.25 -9.11
N ALA A 250 5.76 -10.04 -8.82
CA ALA A 250 4.95 -10.71 -9.84
C ALA A 250 4.27 -9.73 -10.82
N ILE A 251 3.79 -8.58 -10.35
CA ILE A 251 3.20 -7.54 -11.22
C ILE A 251 4.28 -6.84 -12.06
N LEU A 252 5.47 -6.59 -11.50
CA LEU A 252 6.58 -6.00 -12.24
C LEU A 252 7.14 -6.95 -13.32
N ASP A 253 7.20 -8.25 -13.04
CA ASP A 253 7.58 -9.27 -14.02
C ASP A 253 6.54 -9.40 -15.14
N ALA A 254 5.25 -9.37 -14.79
CA ALA A 254 4.16 -9.30 -15.75
C ALA A 254 4.29 -8.05 -16.64
N TRP A 255 4.63 -6.90 -16.06
CA TRP A 255 4.84 -5.65 -16.80
C TRP A 255 6.01 -5.75 -17.77
N ASN A 256 7.17 -6.25 -17.32
CA ASN A 256 8.34 -6.39 -18.17
C ASN A 256 8.10 -7.39 -19.32
N SER A 257 7.23 -8.38 -19.11
CA SER A 257 6.88 -9.37 -20.13
C SER A 257 6.01 -8.81 -21.26
N ASP A 258 5.17 -7.80 -20.97
CA ASP A 258 4.23 -7.21 -21.94
C ASP A 258 4.69 -5.86 -22.50
N SER A 259 5.49 -5.11 -21.73
CA SER A 259 5.95 -3.77 -22.11
C SER A 259 7.15 -3.76 -23.05
N LEU A 260 7.36 -2.63 -23.73
CA LEU A 260 8.54 -2.41 -24.55
C LEU A 260 9.82 -2.40 -23.69
N PRO A 261 10.98 -2.83 -24.22
CA PRO A 261 12.22 -2.87 -23.45
C PRO A 261 12.66 -1.53 -22.82
N ASP A 262 12.31 -0.39 -23.41
CA ASP A 262 12.60 0.94 -22.87
C ASP A 262 11.64 1.38 -21.76
N LYS A 263 10.63 0.55 -21.47
CA LYS A 263 9.68 0.68 -20.36
C LYS A 263 9.90 -0.37 -19.26
N HIS A 264 10.92 -1.21 -19.38
CA HIS A 264 11.24 -2.17 -18.32
C HIS A 264 11.64 -1.46 -17.02
N ILE A 265 11.34 -2.11 -15.90
CA ILE A 265 11.84 -1.78 -14.57
C ILE A 265 12.59 -3.00 -14.07
N GLU A 266 13.87 -2.84 -13.77
CA GLU A 266 14.73 -3.92 -13.30
C GLU A 266 15.48 -3.47 -12.07
N PHE A 267 15.89 -4.44 -11.25
CA PHE A 267 16.60 -4.19 -10.01
C PHE A 267 17.90 -4.98 -9.96
N SER A 268 19.00 -4.32 -9.62
CA SER A 268 20.25 -5.02 -9.27
C SER A 268 20.17 -5.65 -7.87
N MET A 269 19.30 -5.12 -7.01
CA MET A 269 18.91 -5.70 -5.74
C MET A 269 17.43 -5.46 -5.51
N PHE A 270 16.67 -6.49 -5.18
CA PHE A 270 15.28 -6.43 -4.75
C PHE A 270 15.13 -7.34 -3.52
N PRO A 271 14.36 -6.96 -2.49
CA PRO A 271 14.18 -7.79 -1.30
C PRO A 271 13.56 -9.14 -1.67
N ASN A 272 14.26 -10.22 -1.35
CA ASN A 272 13.76 -11.57 -1.55
C ASN A 272 12.66 -11.88 -0.51
N TRP A 273 11.45 -12.15 -0.98
CA TRP A 273 10.31 -12.37 -0.09
C TRP A 273 10.34 -13.73 0.61
N GLN A 274 10.96 -14.75 0.01
CA GLN A 274 11.17 -16.05 0.63
C GLN A 274 12.08 -15.92 1.87
N ASP A 275 13.16 -15.15 1.77
CA ASP A 275 14.05 -14.85 2.90
C ASP A 275 13.31 -14.14 4.03
N ILE A 276 12.39 -13.22 3.72
CA ILE A 276 11.56 -12.55 4.73
C ILE A 276 10.65 -13.56 5.43
N LYS A 277 10.01 -14.46 4.67
CA LYS A 277 9.13 -15.50 5.20
C LYS A 277 9.89 -16.47 6.13
N GLU A 278 11.13 -16.82 5.79
CA GLU A 278 11.93 -17.78 6.55
C GLU A 278 12.67 -17.16 7.75
N GLN A 279 13.20 -15.95 7.58
CA GLN A 279 14.11 -15.33 8.54
C GLN A 279 13.44 -14.22 9.37
N GLY A 280 12.25 -13.79 8.97
CA GLY A 280 11.49 -12.71 9.60
C GLY A 280 11.90 -11.32 9.11
N VAL A 281 10.96 -10.37 9.22
CA VAL A 281 11.15 -8.98 8.75
C VAL A 281 12.39 -8.31 9.34
N GLY A 282 12.69 -8.56 10.61
CA GLY A 282 13.79 -7.92 11.33
C GLY A 282 15.17 -8.22 10.75
N LYS A 283 15.36 -9.38 10.11
CA LYS A 283 16.64 -9.77 9.50
C LYS A 283 16.98 -8.98 8.23
N ILE A 284 15.97 -8.41 7.57
CA ILE A 284 16.09 -7.74 6.28
C ILE A 284 16.16 -6.20 6.45
N LEU A 285 15.96 -5.70 7.67
CA LEU A 285 16.09 -4.28 7.99
C LEU A 285 17.56 -3.91 8.17
N ASN A 286 18.02 -2.92 7.41
CA ASN A 286 19.44 -2.56 7.30
C ASN A 286 19.91 -1.52 8.33
N TRP A 287 18.99 -0.97 9.15
CA TRP A 287 19.28 0.16 10.06
C TRP A 287 18.53 0.06 11.39
#